data_AF-A0A849H3P0-F1
#
_entry.id   AF-A0A849H3P0-F1
#
_cell.length_a   1.000
_cell.length_b   1.000
_cell.length_c   1.000
_cell.angle_alpha   90.00
_cell.angle_beta   90.00
_cell.angle_gamma   90.00
#
_symmetry.space_group_name_H-M   'P 1'
#
loop_
_entity.id
_entity.type
_entity.pdbx_description
1 polymer ?
#
loop_
_entity_poly.entity_id
_entity_poly.type
_entity_poly.pdbx_seq_one_letter_code
_entity_poly.pdbx_strand_id
1 'polypeptide(L)' 'MLERAQDHPSGVKFRELCALAECFGFFPVRQKGSHHIFKREGFQKLLNFQESGSMAKAYQVRQLLSALEELGVL' A
#
# COMPACT_ATOMS: atom_id res chain seq x y z
N MET A 1 -2.28 -11.72 4.72
CA MET A 1 -1.68 -10.72 3.80
C MET A 1 -0.80 -9.73 4.55
N LEU A 2 -1.26 -9.20 5.68
CA LEU A 2 -0.48 -8.29 6.54
C LEU A 2 0.83 -8.91 7.07
N GLU A 3 0.78 -10.11 7.65
CA GLU A 3 1.96 -10.83 8.17
C GLU A 3 3.06 -10.99 7.10
N ARG A 4 2.70 -11.46 5.89
CA ARG A 4 3.64 -11.52 4.76
C ARG A 4 4.21 -10.15 4.38
N ALA A 5 3.42 -9.08 4.46
CA ALA A 5 3.89 -7.74 4.16
C ALA A 5 4.95 -7.27 5.18
N GLN A 6 4.79 -7.66 6.45
CA GLN A 6 5.76 -7.39 7.52
C GLN A 6 7.02 -8.23 7.36
N ASP A 7 6.89 -9.54 7.17
CA ASP A 7 8.04 -10.48 7.14
C ASP A 7 8.79 -10.51 5.81
N HIS A 8 8.06 -10.35 4.71
CA HIS A 8 8.60 -10.52 3.36
C HIS A 8 8.05 -9.48 2.37
N PRO A 9 8.38 -8.19 2.56
CA PRO A 9 7.85 -7.09 1.74
C PRO A 9 8.19 -7.19 0.25
N SER A 10 9.22 -7.93 -0.15
CA SER A 10 9.56 -8.17 -1.56
C SER A 10 8.68 -9.19 -2.28
N GLY A 11 7.93 -10.03 -1.55
CA GLY A 11 7.07 -11.06 -2.13
C GLY A 11 5.58 -10.76 -2.07
N VAL A 12 5.22 -9.49 -1.90
CA VAL A 12 3.83 -9.03 -1.96
C VAL A 12 3.47 -8.72 -3.41
N LYS A 13 2.37 -9.29 -3.92
CA LYS A 13 1.84 -8.94 -5.25
C LYS A 13 1.28 -7.52 -5.24
N PHE A 14 1.34 -6.83 -6.37
CA PHE A 14 0.81 -5.45 -6.45
C PHE A 14 -0.66 -5.36 -6.05
N ARG A 15 -1.48 -6.32 -6.52
CA ARG A 15 -2.90 -6.44 -6.12
C ARG A 15 -3.09 -6.66 -4.62
N GLU A 16 -2.17 -7.37 -3.95
CA GLU A 16 -2.25 -7.62 -2.50
C GLU A 16 -1.93 -6.34 -1.73
N LEU A 17 -0.96 -5.53 -2.20
CA LEU A 17 -0.67 -4.21 -1.64
C LEU A 17 -1.87 -3.26 -1.75
N CYS A 18 -2.50 -3.19 -2.92
CA CYS A 18 -3.70 -2.37 -3.13
C CYS A 18 -4.85 -2.82 -2.22
N ALA A 19 -5.15 -4.13 -2.19
CA ALA A 19 -6.19 -4.69 -1.33
C ALA A 19 -5.91 -4.41 0.16
N LEU A 20 -4.65 -4.51 0.60
CA LEU A 20 -4.28 -4.21 1.98
C LEU A 20 -4.53 -2.74 2.31
N ALA A 21 -4.14 -1.82 1.43
CA ALA A 21 -4.43 -0.39 1.62
C ALA A 21 -5.93 -0.13 1.75
N GLU A 22 -6.75 -0.75 0.88
CA GLU A 22 -8.22 -0.65 0.94
C GLU A 22 -8.82 -1.21 2.23
N CYS A 23 -8.33 -2.35 2.71
CA CYS A 23 -8.74 -2.91 4.00
C CYS A 23 -8.48 -1.96 5.17
N PHE A 24 -7.41 -1.16 5.09
CA PHE A 24 -7.12 -0.13 6.07
C PHE A 24 -7.70 1.24 5.68
N GLY A 25 -8.81 1.28 4.94
CA GLY A 25 -9.56 2.51 4.69
C GLY A 25 -8.83 3.55 3.82
N PHE A 26 -7.73 3.17 3.16
CA PHE A 26 -7.24 3.95 2.04
C PHE A 26 -8.12 3.69 0.82
N PHE A 27 -8.31 4.67 -0.03
CA PHE A 27 -9.12 4.53 -1.24
C PHE A 27 -8.42 5.18 -2.42
N PRO A 28 -8.56 4.59 -3.62
CA PRO A 28 -7.89 5.07 -4.82
C PRO A 28 -8.48 6.42 -5.24
N VAL A 29 -7.61 7.38 -5.55
CA VAL A 29 -8.01 8.71 -6.05
C VAL A 29 -7.54 8.98 -7.46
N ARG A 30 -6.54 8.22 -7.93
CA ARG A 30 -6.05 8.31 -9.30
C ARG A 30 -5.42 6.98 -9.69
N GLN A 31 -5.76 6.53 -10.89
CA GLN A 31 -5.09 5.40 -11.54
C GLN A 31 -4.68 5.84 -12.94
N LYS A 32 -3.39 5.72 -13.26
CA LYS A 32 -2.86 6.02 -14.60
C LYS A 32 -1.79 5.01 -14.96
N GLY A 33 -2.09 4.11 -15.89
CA GLY A 33 -1.19 2.99 -16.18
C GLY A 33 -0.96 2.16 -14.91
N SER A 34 0.30 1.84 -14.60
CA SER A 34 0.67 1.09 -13.40
C SER A 34 0.73 1.90 -12.11
N HIS A 35 0.43 3.21 -12.14
CA HIS A 35 0.52 4.11 -10.98
C HIS A 35 -0.85 4.29 -10.32
N HIS A 36 -0.94 3.94 -9.04
CA HIS A 36 -2.15 4.01 -8.23
C HIS A 36 -1.90 4.92 -7.02
N ILE A 37 -2.65 6.01 -6.93
CA ILE A 37 -2.59 6.93 -5.79
C ILE A 37 -3.75 6.63 -4.85
N PHE A 38 -3.43 6.48 -3.57
CA PHE A 38 -4.36 6.21 -2.49
C PHE A 38 -4.34 7.36 -1.47
N LYS A 39 -5.51 7.68 -0.91
CA LYS A 39 -5.67 8.58 0.24
C LYS A 39 -6.50 7.91 1.32
N ARG A 40 -6.39 8.38 2.56
CA ARG A 40 -7.28 7.99 3.66
C ARG A 40 -7.78 9.25 4.35
N GLU A 41 -9.04 9.26 4.76
CA GLU A 41 -9.59 10.38 5.52
C GLU A 41 -8.87 10.51 6.87
N GLY A 42 -8.52 11.74 7.26
CA GLY A 42 -7.74 12.00 8.47
C GLY A 42 -6.23 11.68 8.37
N PHE A 43 -5.75 11.19 7.21
CA PHE A 43 -4.32 10.98 6.97
C PHE A 43 -3.80 11.93 5.89
N GLN A 44 -2.82 12.78 6.23
CA GLN A 44 -2.35 13.83 5.31
C GLN A 44 -1.51 13.29 4.15
N LYS A 45 -0.84 12.14 4.32
CA LYS A 45 0.08 11.60 3.32
C LYS A 45 -0.67 10.78 2.28
N LEU A 46 -0.28 10.94 1.02
CA LEU A 46 -0.74 10.09 -0.07
C LEU A 46 0.20 8.90 -0.22
N LEU A 47 -0.36 7.73 -0.54
CA LEU A 47 0.42 6.56 -0.94
C LEU A 47 0.39 6.45 -2.46
N ASN A 48 1.57 6.37 -3.09
CA ASN A 48 1.70 6.21 -4.54
C ASN A 48 2.34 4.85 -4.85
N PHE A 49 1.51 3.91 -5.27
CA PHE A 49 1.94 2.57 -5.62
C PHE A 49 2.19 2.44 -7.11
N GLN A 50 3.21 1.67 -7.47
CA GLN A 50 3.61 1.44 -8.84
C GLN A 50 3.89 -0.03 -9.04
N GLU A 51 3.14 -0.66 -9.92
CA GLU A 51 3.34 -2.06 -10.25
C GLU A 51 4.71 -2.28 -10.92
N SER A 52 5.39 -3.36 -10.52
CA SER A 52 6.60 -3.87 -11.17
C SER A 52 6.33 -5.31 -11.63
N GLY A 53 5.93 -5.45 -12.90
CA GLY A 53 5.44 -6.72 -13.43
C GLY A 53 4.11 -7.11 -12.79
N SER A 54 4.11 -8.04 -11.84
CA SER A 54 2.94 -8.38 -11.01
C SER A 54 3.18 -8.16 -9.51
N MET A 55 4.36 -7.65 -9.16
CA MET A 55 4.83 -7.50 -7.78
C MET A 55 4.74 -6.05 -7.33
N ALA A 56 4.49 -5.87 -6.03
CA ALA A 56 4.69 -4.60 -5.37
C ALA A 56 6.19 -4.37 -5.20
N LYS A 57 6.61 -3.11 -5.27
CA LYS A 57 7.98 -2.76 -4.89
C LYS A 57 8.08 -2.82 -3.36
N ALA A 58 9.10 -3.48 -2.82
CA ALA A 58 9.23 -3.71 -1.37
C ALA A 58 9.18 -2.42 -0.53
N TYR A 59 9.67 -1.30 -1.06
CA TYR A 59 9.58 -0.02 -0.36
C TYR A 59 8.14 0.52 -0.28
N GLN A 60 7.26 0.19 -1.24
CA GLN A 60 5.86 0.62 -1.22
C GLN A 60 5.05 -0.16 -0.19
N VAL A 61 5.41 -1.43 0.00
CA VAL A 61 4.90 -2.25 1.11
C VAL A 61 5.31 -1.62 2.45
N ARG A 62 6.59 -1.26 2.61
CA ARG A 62 7.07 -0.57 3.81
C ARG A 62 6.40 0.80 4.02
N GLN A 63 6.16 1.56 2.94
CA GLN A 63 5.43 2.83 3.03
C GLN A 63 4.00 2.65 3.54
N LEU A 64 3.30 1.60 3.09
CA LEU A 64 1.98 1.29 3.64
C LEU A 64 2.10 0.94 5.12
N LEU A 65 3.01 0.01 5.50
CA LEU A 65 3.18 -0.38 6.91
C LEU A 65 3.48 0.82 7.82
N SER A 66 4.43 1.67 7.45
CA SER A 66 4.73 2.87 8.24
C SER A 66 3.56 3.85 8.33
N ALA A 67 2.73 3.95 7.30
CA ALA A 67 1.50 4.75 7.36
C ALA A 67 0.49 4.15 8.35
N LEU A 68 0.38 2.82 8.43
CA LEU A 68 -0.50 2.13 9.37
C LEU A 68 -0.01 2.27 10.82
N GLU A 69 1.30 2.22 11.05
CA GLU A 69 1.92 2.50 12.36
C GLU A 69 1.62 3.94 12.81
N GLU A 70 1.81 4.93 11.93
CA GLU A 70 1.51 6.34 12.22
C GLU A 70 0.02 6.58 12.51
N LEU A 71 -0.86 5.78 11.90
CA LEU A 71 -2.30 5.81 12.14
C LEU A 71 -2.72 5.04 13.40
N GLY A 72 -1.82 4.28 14.04
CA GLY A 72 -2.14 3.44 15.20
C GLY A 72 -3.13 2.31 14.90
N VAL A 73 -3.14 1.82 13.65
CA VAL A 73 -4.03 0.73 13.19
C VAL A 73 -3.27 -0.54 12.83
N LEU A 74 -1.95 -0.56 13.07
CA LEU A 74 -1.08 -1.73 12.97
C LEU A 74 -0.85 -2.34 14.35
#